data_AF-A0A2J6PZE4-F1
#
_entry.id   AF-A0A2J6PZE4-F1
#
_cell.length_a   1.000
_cell.length_b   1.000
_cell.length_c   1.000
_cell.angle_alpha   90.00
_cell.angle_beta   90.00
_cell.angle_gamma   90.00
#
_symmetry.space_group_name_H-M   'P 1'
#
loop_
_entity.id
_entity.type
_entity.pdbx_description
1 polymer ?
#
loop_
_entity_poly.entity_id
_entity_poly.type
_entity_poly.pdbx_seq_one_letter_code
_entity_poly.pdbx_strand_id
1 'polypeptide(L)'
;NYIFTPTTFIKREIPLYERGMDMNGDLIVLPWLEERFRNEAVALELIRTYTTISVPKLISWGKDEKGLSYLETELVQGSVRCDMAGDECRMPTVHHITRGCNMCKDIARGNANWFVHGTVLPQLKRLMHNTMGLNGFVIPP
;
A
#
# COMPACT_ATOMS: atom_id res chain seq x y z
N ASN A 1 11.72 -0.58 -5.07
CA ASN A 1 11.61 -1.74 -5.99
C ASN A 1 10.47 -2.63 -5.51
N TYR A 2 9.66 -3.18 -6.41
CA TYR A 2 8.53 -4.07 -6.09
C TYR A 2 8.76 -5.46 -6.70
N ILE A 3 8.60 -6.49 -5.89
CA ILE A 3 8.78 -7.89 -6.29
C ILE A 3 7.49 -8.62 -5.93
N PHE A 4 7.01 -9.44 -6.86
CA PHE A 4 5.82 -10.26 -6.67
C PHE A 4 6.21 -11.72 -6.76
N THR A 5 5.76 -12.52 -5.80
CA THR A 5 5.77 -13.98 -5.87
C THR A 5 4.32 -14.47 -6.05
N PRO A 6 4.07 -15.76 -6.27
CA PRO A 6 2.70 -16.27 -6.34
C PRO A 6 1.86 -15.97 -5.10
N THR A 7 2.47 -15.76 -3.93
CA THR A 7 1.76 -15.60 -2.65
C THR A 7 2.15 -14.35 -1.88
N THR A 8 3.20 -13.62 -2.27
CA THR A 8 3.72 -12.48 -1.52
C THR A 8 4.00 -11.26 -2.40
N PHE A 9 3.87 -10.09 -1.78
CA PHE A 9 4.32 -8.82 -2.32
C PHE A 9 5.47 -8.32 -1.46
N ILE A 10 6.59 -7.96 -2.08
CA ILE A 10 7.77 -7.45 -1.40
C ILE A 10 8.09 -6.06 -1.94
N LYS A 11 8.08 -5.09 -1.04
CA LYS A 11 8.61 -3.75 -1.27
C LYS A 11 10.04 -3.70 -0.74
N ARG A 12 10.97 -3.23 -1.56
CA ARG A 12 12.39 -3.03 -1.20
C ARG A 12 12.84 -1.60 -1.45
N GLU A 13 13.72 -1.14 -0.60
CA GLU A 13 14.52 0.06 -0.81
C GLU A 13 15.29 -0.03 -2.12
N ILE A 14 15.37 1.09 -2.85
CA ILE A 14 16.23 1.21 -4.03
C ILE A 14 17.63 1.58 -3.52
N PRO A 15 18.69 0.82 -3.89
CA PRO A 15 20.06 1.15 -3.52
C PRO A 15 20.43 2.56 -3.95
N LEU A 16 21.26 3.26 -3.16
CA LEU A 16 21.59 4.67 -3.42
C LEU A 16 22.15 4.91 -4.83
N TYR A 17 22.98 4.00 -5.33
CA TYR A 17 23.60 4.09 -6.66
C TYR A 17 22.62 3.84 -7.83
N GLU A 18 21.42 3.32 -7.55
CA GLU A 18 20.33 3.14 -8.52
C GLU A 18 19.30 4.27 -8.46
N ARG A 19 19.45 5.22 -7.54
CA ARG A 19 18.55 6.38 -7.43
C ARG A 19 18.89 7.42 -8.49
N GLY A 20 17.89 8.22 -8.84
CA GLY A 20 18.09 9.39 -9.70
C GLY A 20 18.99 10.44 -9.04
N MET A 21 19.36 11.44 -9.83
CA MET A 21 20.07 12.62 -9.35
C MET A 21 19.08 13.75 -8.99
N ASP A 22 19.44 14.57 -8.02
CA ASP A 22 18.72 15.79 -7.68
C ASP A 22 19.05 16.95 -8.64
N MET A 23 18.55 18.16 -8.35
CA MET A 23 18.80 19.34 -9.18
C MET A 23 20.27 19.81 -9.16
N ASN A 24 21.06 19.35 -8.20
CA ASN A 24 22.49 19.67 -8.05
C ASN A 24 23.40 18.62 -8.68
N GLY A 25 22.84 17.49 -9.13
CA GLY A 25 23.60 16.37 -9.68
C GLY A 25 24.03 15.33 -8.64
N ASP A 26 23.58 15.47 -7.39
CA ASP A 26 23.86 14.53 -6.30
C ASP A 26 22.85 13.37 -6.31
N LEU A 27 23.25 12.19 -5.83
CA LEU A 27 22.33 11.06 -5.68
C LEU A 27 21.19 11.41 -4.71
N ILE A 28 19.95 11.12 -5.09
CA ILE A 28 18.78 11.40 -4.26
C ILE A 28 18.84 10.58 -2.97
N VAL A 29 18.99 11.28 -1.84
CA VAL A 29 18.86 10.70 -0.50
C VAL A 29 17.42 10.91 -0.01
N LEU A 30 16.76 9.80 0.32
CA LEU A 30 15.41 9.82 0.88
C LEU A 30 15.51 9.81 2.40
N PRO A 31 15.21 10.92 3.09
CA PRO A 31 15.25 10.94 4.55
C PRO A 31 14.15 10.04 5.12
N TRP A 32 14.45 9.46 6.29
CA TRP A 32 13.52 8.63 7.07
C TRP A 32 13.03 7.37 6.34
N LEU A 33 13.79 6.87 5.36
CA LEU A 33 13.33 5.77 4.52
C LEU A 33 13.09 4.51 5.34
N GLU A 34 14.02 4.15 6.22
CA GLU A 34 13.89 3.01 7.12
C GLU A 34 12.64 3.16 8.04
N GLU A 35 12.43 4.35 8.57
CA GLU A 35 11.28 4.64 9.44
C GLU A 35 9.96 4.61 8.67
N ARG A 36 9.95 4.92 7.38
CA ARG A 36 8.77 4.73 6.50
C ARG A 36 8.44 3.24 6.34
N PHE A 37 9.44 2.37 6.17
CA PHE A 37 9.23 0.93 6.12
C PHE A 37 8.69 0.39 7.45
N ARG A 38 9.32 0.81 8.57
CA ARG A 38 8.84 0.47 9.93
C ARG A 38 7.40 0.93 10.16
N ASN A 39 7.08 2.17 9.81
CA ASN A 39 5.73 2.72 10.01
C ASN A 39 4.70 1.96 9.18
N GLU A 40 5.01 1.58 7.95
CA GLU A 40 4.10 0.78 7.13
C GLU A 40 3.85 -0.61 7.74
N ALA A 41 4.91 -1.30 8.20
CA ALA A 41 4.78 -2.58 8.89
C ALA A 41 3.90 -2.48 10.15
N VAL A 42 4.19 -1.52 11.02
CA VAL A 42 3.44 -1.30 12.27
C VAL A 42 2.00 -0.89 11.99
N ALA A 43 1.75 -0.07 10.96
CA ALA A 43 0.39 0.31 10.57
C ALA A 43 -0.43 -0.90 10.12
N LEU A 44 0.15 -1.79 9.30
CA LEU A 44 -0.52 -3.01 8.85
C LEU A 44 -0.90 -3.92 10.03
N GLU A 45 0.03 -4.14 10.97
CA GLU A 45 -0.25 -4.92 12.18
C GLU A 45 -1.33 -4.28 13.05
N LEU A 46 -1.26 -2.97 13.26
CA LEU A 46 -2.21 -2.23 14.08
C LEU A 46 -3.63 -2.30 13.48
N ILE A 47 -3.76 -2.02 12.19
CA ILE A 47 -5.06 -2.08 11.49
C ILE A 47 -5.62 -3.51 11.56
N ARG A 48 -4.80 -4.53 11.29
CA ARG A 48 -5.25 -5.92 11.31
C ARG A 48 -5.66 -6.39 12.71
N THR A 49 -4.97 -5.92 13.74
CA THR A 49 -5.23 -6.31 15.15
C THR A 49 -6.50 -5.67 15.68
N TYR A 50 -6.72 -4.38 15.40
CA TYR A 50 -7.73 -3.57 16.08
C TYR A 50 -8.94 -3.20 15.21
N THR A 51 -8.97 -3.64 13.96
CA THR A 51 -10.08 -3.35 13.03
C THR A 51 -10.50 -4.58 12.26
N THR A 52 -11.65 -4.50 11.60
CA THR A 52 -12.09 -5.49 10.61
C THR A 52 -11.75 -5.06 9.18
N ILE A 53 -10.91 -4.04 9.01
CA ILE A 53 -10.48 -3.58 7.69
C ILE A 53 -9.57 -4.65 7.10
N SER A 54 -9.94 -5.18 5.94
CA SER A 54 -9.12 -6.13 5.20
C SER A 54 -7.83 -5.44 4.72
N VAL A 55 -6.70 -5.83 5.29
CA VAL A 55 -5.36 -5.42 4.87
C VAL A 55 -4.49 -6.67 4.67
N PRO A 56 -3.50 -6.62 3.75
CA PRO A 56 -2.54 -7.70 3.60
C PRO A 56 -1.87 -8.04 4.93
N LYS A 57 -1.78 -9.33 5.24
CA LYS A 57 -1.00 -9.85 6.36
C LYS A 57 0.47 -9.49 6.17
N LEU A 58 1.07 -8.87 7.19
CA LEU A 58 2.51 -8.72 7.28
C LEU A 58 3.16 -10.10 7.46
N ILE A 59 4.16 -10.41 6.63
CA ILE A 59 4.96 -11.64 6.74
C ILE A 59 6.28 -11.33 7.42
N SER A 60 7.00 -10.34 6.92
CA SER A 60 8.30 -9.93 7.47
C SER A 60 8.65 -8.50 7.06
N TRP A 61 9.56 -7.86 7.80
CA TRP A 61 10.15 -6.56 7.45
C TRP A 61 11.49 -6.39 8.16
N GLY A 62 12.34 -5.50 7.66
CA GLY A 62 13.64 -5.21 8.27
C GLY A 62 14.68 -4.78 7.25
N LYS A 63 15.93 -5.19 7.46
CA LYS A 63 17.04 -5.02 6.51
C LYS A 63 17.43 -6.34 5.90
N ASP A 64 17.72 -6.33 4.60
CA ASP A 64 18.28 -7.49 3.91
C ASP A 64 19.79 -7.62 4.14
N GLU A 65 20.41 -8.63 3.53
CA GLU A 65 21.85 -8.90 3.63
C GLU A 65 22.74 -7.74 3.15
N LYS A 66 22.17 -6.82 2.34
CA LYS A 66 22.86 -5.62 1.83
C LYS A 66 22.59 -4.39 2.70
N GLY A 67 21.87 -4.54 3.80
CA GLY A 67 21.47 -3.45 4.69
C GLY A 67 20.32 -2.60 4.16
N LEU A 68 19.62 -3.05 3.10
CA LEU A 68 18.52 -2.30 2.48
C LEU A 68 17.19 -2.66 3.11
N SER A 69 16.35 -1.65 3.33
CA SER A 69 15.05 -1.83 3.97
C SER A 69 14.09 -2.64 3.09
N TYR A 70 13.30 -3.53 3.69
CA TYR A 70 12.26 -4.28 3.01
C TYR A 70 11.00 -4.47 3.86
N LEU A 71 9.89 -4.71 3.17
CA LEU A 71 8.58 -5.05 3.71
C LEU A 71 7.97 -6.15 2.84
N GLU A 72 7.55 -7.25 3.46
CA GLU A 72 6.89 -8.37 2.79
C GLU A 72 5.49 -8.59 3.37
N THR A 73 4.51 -8.70 2.49
CA THR A 73 3.12 -8.99 2.84
C THR A 73 2.58 -10.15 2.03
N GLU A 74 1.44 -10.71 2.44
CA GLU A 74 0.65 -11.57 1.57
C GLU A 74 0.24 -10.82 0.30
N LEU A 75 0.19 -11.53 -0.82
CA LEU A 75 -0.36 -11.01 -2.07
C LEU A 75 -1.86 -11.26 -2.10
N VAL A 76 -2.66 -10.18 -2.19
CA VAL A 76 -4.11 -10.27 -2.31
C VAL A 76 -4.48 -10.74 -3.72
N GLN A 77 -4.76 -12.03 -3.85
CA GLN A 77 -5.10 -12.68 -5.12
C GLN A 77 -6.38 -12.11 -5.73
N GLY A 78 -6.40 -11.96 -7.05
CA GLY A 78 -7.56 -11.45 -7.79
C GLY A 78 -7.89 -9.98 -7.52
N SER A 79 -7.04 -9.25 -6.79
CA SER A 79 -7.22 -7.82 -6.59
C SER A 79 -6.83 -7.04 -7.85
N VAL A 80 -7.58 -5.99 -8.14
CA VAL A 80 -7.32 -5.06 -9.23
C VAL A 80 -7.22 -3.68 -8.61
N ARG A 81 -6.18 -2.92 -8.96
CA ARG A 81 -6.09 -1.55 -8.50
C ARG A 81 -7.26 -0.75 -9.08
N CYS A 82 -7.86 0.09 -8.26
CA CYS A 82 -9.07 0.81 -8.64
C CYS A 82 -8.86 1.71 -9.88
N ASP A 83 -7.64 2.20 -10.10
CA ASP A 83 -7.27 2.99 -11.29
C ASP A 83 -7.21 2.16 -12.58
N MET A 84 -6.98 0.85 -12.46
CA MET A 84 -6.97 -0.11 -13.58
C MET A 84 -8.32 -0.82 -13.79
N ALA A 85 -9.33 -0.53 -12.96
CA ALA A 85 -10.63 -1.20 -13.04
C ALA A 85 -11.37 -0.96 -14.37
N GLY A 86 -10.99 0.10 -15.10
CA GLY A 86 -11.57 0.45 -16.40
C GLY A 86 -10.80 -0.08 -17.61
N ASP A 87 -9.62 -0.68 -17.45
CA ASP A 87 -8.78 -1.08 -18.59
C ASP A 87 -9.44 -2.20 -19.42
N GLU A 88 -10.15 -3.09 -18.72
CA GLU A 88 -10.94 -4.18 -19.30
C GLU A 88 -12.30 -4.29 -18.58
N CYS A 89 -13.29 -4.86 -19.28
CA CYS A 89 -14.59 -5.05 -18.68
C CYS A 89 -14.58 -6.27 -17.74
N ARG A 90 -14.92 -6.05 -16.47
CA ARG A 90 -15.07 -7.10 -15.46
C ARG A 90 -16.45 -7.77 -15.46
N MET A 91 -17.39 -7.24 -16.24
CA MET A 91 -18.78 -7.71 -16.36
C MET A 91 -19.23 -7.76 -17.82
N PRO A 92 -18.53 -8.51 -18.70
CA PRO A 92 -18.74 -8.44 -20.15
C PRO A 92 -20.14 -8.91 -20.59
N THR A 93 -20.76 -9.83 -19.83
CA THR A 93 -22.13 -10.29 -20.09
C THR A 93 -23.20 -9.24 -19.81
N VAL A 94 -22.89 -8.24 -18.96
CA VAL A 94 -23.83 -7.19 -18.54
C VAL A 94 -23.56 -5.89 -19.30
N HIS A 95 -22.29 -5.51 -19.48
CA HIS A 95 -21.92 -4.25 -20.14
C HIS A 95 -21.72 -4.39 -21.65
N HIS A 96 -21.70 -5.61 -22.19
CA HIS A 96 -21.52 -5.90 -23.62
C HIS A 96 -20.28 -5.23 -24.27
N ILE A 97 -19.25 -4.96 -23.47
CA ILE A 97 -17.97 -4.36 -23.88
C ILE A 97 -16.86 -5.23 -23.31
N THR A 98 -15.73 -5.34 -24.01
CA THR A 98 -14.58 -6.16 -23.61
C THR A 98 -13.36 -5.33 -23.17
N ARG A 99 -13.13 -4.17 -23.78
CA ARG A 99 -11.98 -3.29 -23.50
C ARG A 99 -12.43 -1.87 -23.18
N GLY A 100 -11.80 -1.22 -22.21
CA GLY A 100 -12.11 0.16 -21.85
C GLY A 100 -13.55 0.30 -21.31
N CYS A 101 -13.76 0.06 -20.02
CA CYS A 101 -15.09 0.03 -19.42
C CYS A 101 -15.27 1.12 -18.36
N ASN A 102 -15.83 2.27 -18.76
CA ASN A 102 -16.16 3.35 -17.84
C ASN A 102 -17.17 2.91 -16.77
N MET A 103 -18.12 2.04 -17.11
CA MET A 103 -19.07 1.50 -16.13
C MET A 103 -18.37 0.73 -15.01
N CYS A 104 -17.40 -0.14 -15.32
CA CYS A 104 -16.60 -0.83 -14.31
C CYS A 104 -15.74 0.15 -13.49
N LYS A 105 -15.18 1.18 -14.12
CA LYS A 105 -14.43 2.24 -13.43
C LYS A 105 -15.32 2.98 -12.42
N ASP A 106 -16.52 3.36 -12.83
CA ASP A 106 -17.48 4.10 -11.99
C ASP A 106 -17.98 3.23 -10.83
N ILE A 107 -18.30 1.96 -11.10
CA ILE A 107 -18.67 0.98 -10.07
C ILE A 107 -17.52 0.78 -9.07
N ALA A 108 -16.29 0.57 -9.54
CA ALA A 108 -15.13 0.38 -8.67
C ALA A 108 -14.90 1.62 -7.78
N ARG A 109 -14.99 2.82 -8.36
CA ARG A 109 -14.89 4.08 -7.61
C ARG A 109 -16.02 4.23 -6.58
N GLY A 110 -17.25 3.90 -6.96
CA GLY A 110 -18.41 3.92 -6.06
C GLY A 110 -18.23 2.97 -4.88
N ASN A 111 -17.82 1.73 -5.15
CA ASN A 111 -17.53 0.72 -4.13
C ASN A 111 -16.38 1.15 -3.21
N ALA A 112 -15.30 1.69 -3.76
CA ALA A 112 -14.17 2.18 -2.98
C ALA A 112 -14.59 3.35 -2.06
N ASN A 113 -15.33 4.32 -2.59
CA ASN A 113 -15.87 5.43 -1.78
C ASN A 113 -16.77 4.92 -0.66
N TRP A 114 -17.71 4.03 -0.98
CA TRP A 114 -18.61 3.45 0.02
C TRP A 114 -17.83 2.69 1.11
N PHE A 115 -16.86 1.86 0.73
CA PHE A 115 -16.03 1.13 1.68
C PHE A 115 -15.19 2.07 2.57
N VAL A 116 -14.60 3.12 1.98
CA VAL A 116 -13.81 4.11 2.73
C VAL A 116 -14.67 4.84 3.75
N HIS A 117 -15.83 5.37 3.33
CA HIS A 117 -16.69 6.17 4.20
C HIS A 117 -17.50 5.31 5.20
N GLY A 118 -17.94 4.13 4.79
CA GLY A 118 -18.77 3.24 5.61
C GLY A 118 -17.97 2.33 6.54
N THR A 119 -16.75 1.95 6.16
CA THR A 119 -15.95 0.95 6.89
C THR A 119 -14.63 1.51 7.40
N VAL A 120 -13.79 2.09 6.53
CA VAL A 120 -12.41 2.47 6.88
C VAL A 120 -12.39 3.63 7.86
N LEU A 121 -12.92 4.79 7.47
CA LEU A 121 -12.84 6.01 8.29
C LEU A 121 -13.51 5.85 9.66
N PRO A 122 -14.70 5.23 9.79
CA PRO A 122 -15.33 5.04 11.10
C PRO A 122 -14.53 4.14 12.04
N GLN A 123 -13.77 3.17 11.51
CA GLN A 123 -12.93 2.29 12.32
C GLN A 123 -11.61 2.94 12.68
N LEU A 124 -10.94 3.62 11.73
CA LEU A 124 -9.72 4.37 12.02
C LEU A 124 -9.95 5.46 13.07
N LYS A 125 -11.12 6.12 13.06
CA LYS A 125 -11.51 7.10 14.08
C LYS A 125 -11.57 6.52 15.50
N ARG A 126 -11.72 5.20 15.66
CA ARG A 126 -11.73 4.54 16.98
C ARG A 126 -10.32 4.23 17.50
N LEU A 127 -9.31 4.27 16.63
CA LEU A 127 -7.91 3.96 16.96
C LEU A 127 -7.17 5.17 17.56
N MET A 128 -7.87 6.03 18.30
CA MET A 128 -7.25 7.20 18.93
C MET A 128 -6.43 6.77 20.14
N HIS A 129 -5.20 7.28 20.22
CA HIS A 129 -4.29 7.10 21.36
C HIS A 129 -3.77 8.46 21.82
N ASN A 130 -3.37 8.56 23.10
CA ASN A 130 -2.76 9.77 23.67
C ASN A 130 -1.27 9.92 23.35
N THR A 131 -0.72 9.04 22.51
CA THR A 131 0.69 9.05 22.07
C THR A 131 0.70 9.26 20.57
N MET A 132 1.47 10.22 20.11
CA MET A 132 1.64 10.49 18.69
C MET A 132 2.63 9.49 18.06
N GLY A 133 2.39 9.16 16.79
CA GLY A 133 3.29 8.31 16.02
C GLY A 133 3.08 6.82 16.25
N LEU A 134 3.46 6.03 15.25
CA LEU A 134 3.44 4.57 15.36
C LEU A 134 4.65 4.15 16.19
N ASN A 135 4.39 3.53 17.34
CA ASN A 135 5.41 3.24 18.36
C ASN A 135 6.22 4.48 18.79
N GLY A 136 5.53 5.62 18.94
CA GLY A 136 6.13 6.87 19.46
C GLY A 136 7.03 7.62 18.47
N PHE A 137 7.12 7.17 17.20
CA PHE A 137 7.90 7.85 16.17
C PHE A 137 7.01 8.63 15.19
N VAL A 138 7.35 9.90 14.96
CA VAL A 138 6.68 10.78 14.00
C VAL A 138 7.67 11.12 12.90
N ILE A 139 7.34 10.77 11.65
CA ILE A 139 8.11 11.21 10.48
C ILE A 139 7.83 12.71 10.29
N PRO A 140 8.85 13.58 10.30
CA PRO A 140 8.68 15.00 10.03
C PRO A 140 8.13 15.26 8.62
N PRO A 141 7.36 16.36 8.43
CA PRO A 141 6.90 16.78 7.10
C PRO A 141 8.07 17.08 6.15
#